data_AF-A0A524FNW2-F1
#
_entry.id   AF-A0A524FNW2-F1
#
_cell.length_a   1.000
_cell.length_b   1.000
_cell.length_c   1.000
_cell.angle_alpha   90.00
_cell.angle_beta   90.00
_cell.angle_gamma   90.00
#
_symmetry.space_group_name_H-M   'P 1'
#
loop_
_entity.id
_entity.type
_entity.pdbx_description
1 polymer ?
#
loop_
_entity_poly.entity_id
_entity_poly.type
_entity_poly.pdbx_seq_one_letter_code
_entity_poly.pdbx_strand_id
1 'polypeptide(L)'
;MAGKWWPIAKAEFLVRTVKLHKARKILYPILVAVCILFSLFGSSTIIGFFLGEFGEAFEIMLATSLPGLMRTFMLVIWLFILIIPITNTLESTKTDQWDILHSSNVRSRDILFGTYLGKLPIYGLISLVLSSVLVATFVHAYNVSIVGQLLMYAVIILFALTTIWMANVIATALQARIGQSPRGDDISKALSWAMVPIMFIPSMGALYWSSSLVALMGLEVSVILPSTWIADVLTWISVTSSSLPPSSIANIQTYWFQFSPLLSLVLVCIFTVAVYYFGFRSADNLYTLSSGLGSQKVITVGKENIAIRGIRRLFGAKFGVIMVTSFKDYTRKLQNVAKISYAVFLSLMIPLLLAFGPFANIVNDPIFIPVMTCLAMGMMLGIFGGVVFGGIGLLDSQDQLWILKSSPNGVSKFIAARVLSYIMLGSIIATIPGVFAGILLQFDLATIVIVILYVYSIIMSGIFIGVGITAFNPSYEDSSSGAFVVNTIATIFITMIALIVGLIPGVVMAITQGVLGPALTLAAIPGPIIGLVILLAGTIKLNISEVV
;
A
#
# COMPACT_ATOMS: atom_id res chain seq x y z
N MET A 1 -0.71 -41.73 -12.77
CA MET A 1 -0.34 -40.38 -13.23
C MET A 1 0.11 -39.56 -12.02
N ALA A 2 1.37 -39.69 -11.60
CA ALA A 2 1.92 -38.87 -10.52
C ALA A 2 2.01 -37.42 -11.02
N GLY A 3 1.34 -36.50 -10.34
CA GLY A 3 1.18 -35.13 -10.82
C GLY A 3 2.53 -34.41 -10.95
N LYS A 4 2.75 -33.77 -12.10
CA LYS A 4 3.99 -33.03 -12.41
C LYS A 4 4.21 -31.81 -11.50
N TRP A 5 3.25 -31.53 -10.61
CA TRP A 5 3.30 -30.48 -9.59
C TRP A 5 4.35 -30.73 -8.50
N TRP A 6 4.65 -31.99 -8.13
CA TRP A 6 5.56 -32.28 -7.02
C TRP A 6 7.02 -31.86 -7.29
N PRO A 7 7.62 -32.17 -8.46
CA PRO A 7 8.93 -31.65 -8.82
C PRO A 7 9.02 -30.11 -8.79
N ILE A 8 7.95 -29.43 -9.23
CA ILE A 8 7.86 -27.96 -9.24
C ILE A 8 7.82 -27.42 -7.81
N ALA A 9 6.97 -28.00 -6.96
CA ALA A 9 6.88 -27.63 -5.55
C ALA A 9 8.21 -27.81 -4.83
N LYS A 10 8.88 -28.94 -5.10
CA LYS A 10 10.22 -29.20 -4.57
C LYS A 10 11.20 -28.14 -5.04
N ALA A 11 11.27 -27.86 -6.34
CA ALA A 11 12.18 -26.85 -6.89
C ALA A 11 11.96 -25.46 -6.27
N GLU A 12 10.71 -24.98 -6.21
CA GLU A 12 10.37 -23.68 -5.61
C GLU A 12 10.78 -23.61 -4.13
N PHE A 13 10.53 -24.69 -3.37
CA PHE A 13 11.00 -24.77 -1.98
C PHE A 13 12.52 -24.71 -1.90
N LEU A 14 13.24 -25.44 -2.78
CA LEU A 14 14.70 -25.45 -2.80
C LEU A 14 15.27 -24.06 -3.08
N VAL A 15 14.69 -23.31 -4.03
CA VAL A 15 15.09 -21.95 -4.44
C VAL A 15 14.96 -20.96 -3.29
N ARG A 16 13.83 -20.99 -2.58
CA ARG A 16 13.59 -20.05 -1.47
C ARG A 16 14.44 -20.34 -0.23
N THR A 17 14.85 -21.59 -0.08
CA THR A 17 15.71 -22.05 1.02
C THR A 17 17.17 -22.20 0.60
N VAL A 18 17.61 -21.56 -0.50
CA VAL A 18 19.01 -21.59 -0.98
C VAL A 18 19.98 -21.11 0.09
N LYS A 19 19.61 -20.08 0.87
CA LYS A 19 20.44 -19.59 1.99
C LYS A 19 20.71 -20.66 3.06
N LEU A 20 19.85 -21.69 3.16
CA LEU A 20 19.96 -22.79 4.14
C LEU A 20 20.50 -24.10 3.52
N HIS A 21 21.10 -24.07 2.32
CA HIS A 21 21.36 -25.27 1.52
C HIS A 21 22.12 -26.40 2.27
N LYS A 22 23.14 -26.08 3.08
CA LYS A 22 23.99 -27.10 3.73
C LYS A 22 23.30 -27.88 4.85
N ALA A 23 22.41 -27.24 5.61
CA ALA A 23 21.85 -27.80 6.83
C ALA A 23 20.31 -27.79 6.86
N ARG A 24 19.66 -27.65 5.70
CA ARG A 24 18.20 -27.45 5.59
C ARG A 24 17.35 -28.47 6.33
N LYS A 25 17.72 -29.76 6.27
CA LYS A 25 16.97 -30.85 6.93
C LYS A 25 16.90 -30.69 8.45
N ILE A 26 17.88 -29.99 9.04
CA ILE A 26 17.99 -29.77 10.48
C ILE A 26 17.51 -28.35 10.83
N LEU A 27 18.01 -27.33 10.12
CA LEU A 27 17.68 -25.93 10.39
C LEU A 27 16.20 -25.60 10.18
N TYR A 28 15.53 -26.22 9.19
CA TYR A 28 14.13 -25.93 8.93
C TYR A 28 13.20 -26.43 10.05
N PRO A 29 13.29 -27.71 10.51
CA PRO A 29 12.55 -28.16 11.68
C PRO A 29 12.87 -27.35 12.95
N ILE A 30 14.14 -26.98 13.18
CA ILE A 30 14.52 -26.13 14.31
C ILE A 30 13.83 -24.77 14.21
N LEU A 31 13.83 -24.14 13.04
CA LEU A 31 13.15 -22.88 12.81
C LEU A 31 11.65 -22.99 13.11
N VAL A 32 11.00 -24.06 12.65
CA VAL A 32 9.58 -24.34 12.95
C VAL A 32 9.36 -24.47 14.46
N ALA A 33 10.19 -25.24 15.16
CA ALA A 33 10.09 -25.43 16.60
C ALA A 33 10.28 -24.10 17.35
N VAL A 34 11.27 -23.29 16.97
CA VAL A 34 11.51 -21.96 17.54
C VAL A 34 10.33 -21.04 17.29
N CYS A 35 9.76 -21.01 16.08
CA CYS A 35 8.58 -20.20 15.79
C CYS A 35 7.36 -20.64 16.60
N ILE A 36 7.14 -21.95 16.79
CA ILE A 36 6.03 -22.46 17.62
C ILE A 36 6.23 -22.07 19.08
N LEU A 37 7.43 -22.28 19.63
CA LEU A 37 7.75 -21.91 21.01
C LEU A 37 7.62 -20.39 21.23
N PHE A 38 8.13 -19.59 20.29
CA PHE A 38 7.97 -18.15 20.32
C PHE A 38 6.49 -17.75 20.27
N SER A 39 5.67 -18.40 19.45
CA SER A 39 4.26 -18.04 19.31
C SER A 39 3.42 -18.46 20.53
N LEU A 40 3.75 -19.56 21.19
CA LEU A 40 3.00 -20.01 22.39
C LEU A 40 3.40 -19.23 23.64
N PHE A 41 4.69 -18.98 23.83
CA PHE A 41 5.21 -18.43 25.08
C PHE A 41 5.86 -17.06 24.93
N GLY A 42 6.63 -16.86 23.87
CA GLY A 42 7.39 -15.63 23.65
C GLY A 42 6.49 -14.42 23.43
N SER A 43 5.58 -14.50 22.47
CA SER A 43 4.70 -13.38 22.11
C SER A 43 3.75 -12.99 23.24
N SER A 44 3.15 -13.97 23.92
CA SER A 44 2.25 -13.75 25.05
C SER A 44 2.96 -13.08 26.23
N THR A 45 4.19 -13.49 26.55
CA THR A 45 5.00 -12.87 27.60
C THR A 45 5.38 -11.43 27.26
N ILE A 46 5.83 -11.18 26.03
CA ILE A 46 6.24 -9.84 25.59
C ILE A 46 5.04 -8.90 25.59
N ILE A 47 3.92 -9.31 25.00
CA ILE A 47 2.70 -8.48 24.95
C ILE A 47 2.11 -8.29 26.34
N GLY A 48 2.04 -9.35 27.16
CA GLY A 48 1.56 -9.24 28.53
C GLY A 48 2.39 -8.27 29.37
N PHE A 49 3.72 -8.25 29.19
CA PHE A 49 4.60 -7.27 29.82
C PHE A 49 4.23 -5.83 29.43
N PHE A 50 4.04 -5.55 28.13
CA PHE A 50 3.67 -4.21 27.67
C PHE A 50 2.25 -3.80 28.06
N LEU A 51 1.28 -4.73 28.03
CA LEU A 51 -0.12 -4.43 28.31
C LEU A 51 -0.39 -4.32 29.83
N GLY A 52 0.32 -5.08 30.66
CA GLY A 52 0.18 -5.04 32.11
C GLY A 52 0.53 -3.69 32.73
N GLU A 53 1.41 -2.91 32.09
CA GLU A 53 1.78 -1.55 32.53
C GLU A 53 0.61 -0.54 32.47
N PHE A 54 -0.47 -0.83 31.74
CA PHE A 54 -1.64 0.05 31.63
C PHE A 54 -2.70 -0.17 32.73
N GLY A 55 -2.54 -1.21 33.57
CA GLY A 55 -3.40 -1.51 34.71
C GLY A 55 -4.74 -2.18 34.38
N GLU A 56 -5.46 -2.60 35.43
CA GLU A 56 -6.67 -3.44 35.33
C GLU A 56 -7.82 -2.80 34.53
N ALA A 57 -7.97 -1.47 34.62
CA ALA A 57 -9.02 -0.76 33.87
C ALA A 57 -8.83 -0.90 32.35
N PHE A 58 -7.59 -0.90 31.89
CA PHE A 58 -7.25 -1.11 30.49
C PHE A 58 -7.51 -2.56 30.07
N GLU A 59 -7.21 -3.54 30.94
CA GLU A 59 -7.48 -4.96 30.68
C GLU A 59 -8.98 -5.22 30.51
N ILE A 60 -9.84 -4.63 31.35
CA ILE A 60 -11.30 -4.77 31.23
C ILE A 60 -11.81 -4.13 29.92
N MET A 61 -11.29 -2.95 29.57
CA MET A 61 -11.62 -2.29 28.31
C MET A 61 -11.18 -3.14 27.11
N LEU A 62 -9.99 -3.74 27.18
CA LEU A 62 -9.46 -4.62 26.15
C LEU A 62 -10.35 -5.87 26.01
N ALA A 63 -10.65 -6.55 27.12
CA ALA A 63 -11.51 -7.73 27.16
C ALA A 63 -12.92 -7.49 26.60
N THR A 64 -13.47 -6.28 26.77
CA THR A 64 -14.81 -5.96 26.25
C THR A 64 -14.81 -5.54 24.78
N SER A 65 -13.72 -4.94 24.28
CA SER A 65 -13.61 -4.43 22.90
C SER A 65 -12.93 -5.39 21.92
N LEU A 66 -12.19 -6.37 22.42
CA LEU A 66 -11.43 -7.34 21.61
C LEU A 66 -12.24 -8.08 20.54
N PRO A 67 -13.48 -8.53 20.77
CA PRO A 67 -14.29 -9.18 19.74
C PRO A 67 -14.52 -8.29 18.51
N GLY A 68 -14.86 -7.01 18.74
CA GLY A 68 -15.02 -6.01 17.68
C GLY A 68 -13.70 -5.71 16.98
N LEU A 69 -12.62 -5.53 17.74
CA LEU A 69 -11.29 -5.31 17.19
C LEU A 69 -10.82 -6.50 16.35
N MET A 70 -11.19 -7.74 16.70
CA MET A 70 -10.84 -8.94 15.94
C MET A 70 -11.39 -8.88 14.52
N ARG A 71 -12.67 -8.53 14.34
CA ARG A 71 -13.29 -8.41 13.01
C ARG A 71 -12.52 -7.42 12.15
N THR A 72 -12.13 -6.31 12.74
CA THR A 72 -11.42 -5.24 12.04
C THR A 72 -9.98 -5.63 11.72
N PHE A 73 -9.23 -6.19 12.67
CA PHE A 73 -7.88 -6.68 12.43
C PHE A 73 -7.86 -7.80 11.38
N MET A 74 -8.79 -8.75 11.46
CA MET A 74 -8.89 -9.83 10.49
C MET A 74 -9.24 -9.32 9.10
N LEU A 75 -10.09 -8.30 8.96
CA LEU A 75 -10.36 -7.66 7.67
C LEU A 75 -9.11 -7.03 7.09
N VAL A 76 -8.39 -6.24 7.88
CA VAL A 76 -7.15 -5.57 7.46
C VAL A 76 -6.11 -6.62 7.05
N ILE A 77 -5.86 -7.63 7.89
CA ILE A 77 -4.92 -8.72 7.62
C ILE A 77 -5.34 -9.48 6.35
N TRP A 78 -6.62 -9.81 6.20
CA TRP A 78 -7.12 -10.51 5.01
C TRP A 78 -6.84 -9.73 3.73
N LEU A 79 -7.17 -8.43 3.71
CA LEU A 79 -6.94 -7.59 2.55
C LEU A 79 -5.44 -7.43 2.26
N PHE A 80 -4.59 -7.28 3.27
CA PHE A 80 -3.14 -7.23 3.08
C PHE A 80 -2.60 -8.54 2.47
N ILE A 81 -2.99 -9.70 3.02
CA ILE A 81 -2.58 -11.01 2.53
C ILE A 81 -3.12 -11.26 1.10
N LEU A 82 -4.30 -10.74 0.77
CA LEU A 82 -4.88 -10.82 -0.57
C LEU A 82 -4.13 -9.94 -1.57
N ILE A 83 -3.87 -8.68 -1.22
CA ILE A 83 -3.48 -7.65 -2.17
C ILE A 83 -1.97 -7.61 -2.41
N ILE A 84 -1.14 -7.88 -1.39
CA ILE A 84 0.32 -7.86 -1.55
C ILE A 84 0.77 -8.84 -2.66
N PRO A 85 0.35 -10.12 -2.69
CA PRO A 85 0.73 -11.03 -3.76
C PRO A 85 0.22 -10.59 -5.14
N ILE A 86 -0.99 -10.03 -5.21
CA ILE A 86 -1.56 -9.49 -6.46
C ILE A 86 -0.69 -8.35 -6.98
N THR A 87 -0.39 -7.37 -6.12
CA THR A 87 0.42 -6.19 -6.43
C THR A 87 1.81 -6.59 -6.91
N ASN A 88 2.50 -7.46 -6.16
CA ASN A 88 3.84 -7.93 -6.52
C ASN A 88 3.86 -8.67 -7.87
N THR A 89 2.83 -9.47 -8.15
CA THR A 89 2.73 -10.19 -9.43
C THR A 89 2.45 -9.25 -10.59
N LEU A 90 1.69 -8.18 -10.36
CA LEU A 90 1.42 -7.15 -11.38
C LEU A 90 2.62 -6.23 -11.64
N GLU A 91 3.47 -6.00 -10.64
CA GLU A 91 4.68 -5.17 -10.78
C GLU A 91 5.84 -5.91 -11.45
N SER A 92 6.03 -7.20 -11.13
CA SER A 92 7.05 -8.03 -11.76
C SER A 92 6.43 -8.90 -12.84
N THR A 93 6.39 -8.41 -14.08
CA THR A 93 5.95 -9.17 -15.25
C THR A 93 6.97 -10.28 -15.54
N LYS A 94 6.91 -11.39 -14.80
CA LYS A 94 7.88 -12.48 -14.92
C LYS A 94 7.66 -13.25 -16.21
N THR A 95 8.58 -13.07 -17.15
CA THR A 95 8.77 -13.90 -18.35
C THR A 95 9.13 -15.35 -18.00
N ASP A 96 9.75 -15.60 -16.85
CA ASP A 96 10.28 -16.92 -16.45
C ASP A 96 9.25 -18.06 -16.42
N GLN A 97 7.98 -17.79 -16.10
CA GLN A 97 6.95 -18.84 -16.04
C GLN A 97 6.49 -19.29 -17.44
N TRP A 98 6.55 -18.39 -18.42
CA TRP A 98 6.22 -18.69 -19.81
C TRP A 98 7.29 -19.56 -20.46
N ASP A 99 8.56 -19.33 -20.11
CA ASP A 99 9.68 -20.14 -20.58
C ASP A 99 9.56 -21.61 -20.13
N ILE A 100 9.11 -21.85 -18.89
CA ILE A 100 8.86 -23.21 -18.35
C ILE A 100 7.70 -23.91 -19.08
N LEU A 101 6.64 -23.17 -19.41
CA LEU A 101 5.48 -23.68 -20.14
C LEU A 101 5.87 -24.04 -21.60
N HIS A 102 6.77 -23.27 -22.20
CA HIS A 102 7.29 -23.54 -23.54
C HIS A 102 8.31 -24.69 -23.57
N SER A 103 9.10 -24.87 -22.50
CA SER A 103 10.16 -25.88 -22.47
C SER A 103 9.69 -27.27 -22.01
N SER A 104 8.46 -27.41 -21.49
CA SER A 104 7.98 -28.69 -20.93
C SER A 104 6.48 -28.91 -21.10
N ASN A 105 6.06 -30.16 -21.37
CA ASN A 105 4.64 -30.54 -21.49
C ASN A 105 3.98 -30.67 -20.09
N VAL A 106 3.85 -29.56 -19.37
CA VAL A 106 3.23 -29.50 -18.04
C VAL A 106 1.94 -28.68 -18.13
N ARG A 107 0.86 -29.18 -17.51
CA ARG A 107 -0.40 -28.44 -17.47
C ARG A 107 -0.27 -27.23 -16.54
N SER A 108 -0.92 -26.13 -16.91
CA SER A 108 -0.85 -24.88 -16.15
C SER A 108 -1.37 -25.01 -14.71
N ARG A 109 -2.39 -25.85 -14.48
CA ARG A 109 -2.83 -26.22 -13.12
C ARG A 109 -1.71 -26.81 -12.25
N ASP A 110 -0.83 -27.63 -12.82
CA ASP A 110 0.25 -28.29 -12.07
C ASP A 110 1.37 -27.29 -11.75
N ILE A 111 1.59 -26.30 -12.63
CA ILE A 111 2.55 -25.21 -12.39
C ILE A 111 2.04 -24.28 -11.29
N LEU A 112 0.80 -23.80 -11.41
CA LEU A 112 0.22 -22.88 -10.43
C LEU A 112 0.10 -23.56 -9.04
N PHE A 113 -0.41 -24.79 -9.00
CA PHE A 113 -0.50 -25.55 -7.76
C PHE A 113 0.88 -25.94 -7.20
N GLY A 114 1.81 -26.37 -8.04
CA GLY A 114 3.17 -26.73 -7.63
C GLY A 114 3.92 -25.54 -7.03
N THR A 115 3.89 -24.37 -7.69
CA THR A 115 4.52 -23.15 -7.17
C THR A 115 3.88 -22.67 -5.87
N TYR A 116 2.57 -22.81 -5.70
CA TYR A 116 1.89 -22.52 -4.44
C TYR A 116 2.35 -23.47 -3.31
N LEU A 117 2.31 -24.78 -3.54
CA LEU A 117 2.72 -25.79 -2.56
C LEU A 117 4.19 -25.63 -2.14
N GLY A 118 5.08 -25.25 -3.06
CA GLY A 118 6.49 -24.98 -2.73
C GLY A 118 6.68 -23.77 -1.81
N LYS A 119 5.74 -22.82 -1.82
CA LYS A 119 5.77 -21.62 -0.97
C LYS A 119 5.08 -21.82 0.39
N LEU A 120 4.18 -22.80 0.50
CA LEU A 120 3.42 -23.09 1.72
C LEU A 120 4.27 -23.15 3.00
N PRO A 121 5.43 -23.84 3.05
CA PRO A 121 6.15 -23.99 4.30
C PRO A 121 6.66 -22.65 4.85
N ILE A 122 7.10 -21.76 3.95
CA ILE A 122 7.61 -20.44 4.31
C ILE A 122 6.46 -19.49 4.66
N TYR A 123 5.37 -19.50 3.88
CA TYR A 123 4.20 -18.67 4.20
C TYR A 123 3.49 -19.11 5.48
N GLY A 124 3.48 -20.41 5.78
CA GLY A 124 2.99 -20.93 7.06
C GLY A 124 3.81 -20.40 8.25
N LEU A 125 5.14 -20.39 8.14
CA LEU A 125 6.02 -19.81 9.17
C LEU A 125 5.81 -18.30 9.35
N ILE A 126 5.73 -17.55 8.24
CA ILE A 126 5.48 -16.10 8.29
C ILE A 126 4.10 -15.83 8.93
N SER A 127 3.07 -16.58 8.53
CA SER A 127 1.73 -16.48 9.10
C SER A 127 1.73 -16.81 10.60
N LEU A 128 2.46 -17.84 11.03
CA LEU A 128 2.60 -18.20 12.44
C LEU A 128 3.22 -17.06 13.25
N VAL A 129 4.33 -16.47 12.78
CA VAL A 129 4.98 -15.36 13.47
C VAL A 129 4.10 -14.11 13.51
N LEU A 130 3.45 -13.75 12.40
CA LEU A 130 2.57 -12.57 12.36
C LEU A 130 1.32 -12.76 13.22
N SER A 131 0.71 -13.95 13.18
CA SER A 131 -0.45 -14.27 14.00
C SER A 131 -0.14 -14.33 15.49
N SER A 132 1.12 -14.61 15.87
CA SER A 132 1.54 -14.63 17.28
C SER A 132 1.27 -13.33 18.03
N VAL A 133 1.36 -12.18 17.33
CA VAL A 133 1.08 -10.87 17.91
C VAL A 133 -0.41 -10.71 18.17
N LEU A 134 -1.25 -11.11 17.20
CA LEU A 134 -2.69 -11.02 17.31
C LEU A 134 -3.24 -12.01 18.34
N VAL A 135 -2.77 -13.25 18.37
CA VAL A 135 -3.25 -14.25 19.35
C VAL A 135 -2.82 -13.89 20.77
N ALA A 136 -1.61 -13.36 20.95
CA ALA A 136 -1.09 -13.01 22.27
C ALA A 136 -1.92 -11.95 23.02
N THR A 137 -2.56 -10.99 22.32
CA THR A 137 -3.47 -10.04 22.99
C THR A 137 -4.69 -10.73 23.58
N PHE A 138 -5.22 -11.76 22.91
CA PHE A 138 -6.32 -12.58 23.42
C PHE A 138 -5.89 -13.49 24.55
N VAL A 139 -4.69 -14.07 24.45
CA VAL A 139 -4.11 -14.89 25.52
C VAL A 139 -4.02 -14.08 26.80
N HIS A 140 -3.54 -12.84 26.72
CA HIS A 140 -3.45 -11.96 27.87
C HIS A 140 -4.83 -11.56 28.40
N ALA A 141 -5.76 -11.14 27.54
CA ALA A 141 -7.06 -10.65 27.98
C ALA A 141 -8.01 -11.73 28.52
N TYR A 142 -7.94 -12.96 28.00
CA TYR A 142 -8.88 -14.04 28.34
C TYR A 142 -8.22 -15.25 29.00
N ASN A 143 -6.90 -15.24 29.25
CA ASN A 143 -6.17 -16.39 29.76
C ASN A 143 -6.44 -17.68 28.97
N VAL A 144 -6.33 -17.59 27.65
CA VAL A 144 -6.66 -18.68 26.72
C VAL A 144 -5.72 -19.87 26.93
N SER A 145 -6.28 -21.07 27.09
CA SER A 145 -5.51 -22.31 27.23
C SER A 145 -4.58 -22.58 26.03
N ILE A 146 -3.50 -23.35 26.25
CA ILE A 146 -2.54 -23.73 25.20
C ILE A 146 -3.25 -24.43 24.01
N VAL A 147 -4.26 -25.26 24.28
CA VAL A 147 -5.05 -25.92 23.24
C VAL A 147 -5.82 -24.89 22.42
N GLY A 148 -6.47 -23.92 23.08
CA GLY A 148 -7.15 -22.82 22.41
C GLY A 148 -6.21 -22.00 21.53
N GLN A 149 -5.00 -21.68 22.02
CA GLN A 149 -3.97 -20.99 21.24
C GLN A 149 -3.57 -21.76 19.98
N LEU A 150 -3.31 -23.06 20.10
CA LEU A 150 -2.99 -23.91 18.95
C LEU A 150 -4.11 -23.95 17.91
N LEU A 151 -5.37 -24.01 18.35
CA LEU A 151 -6.52 -23.96 17.44
C LEU A 151 -6.63 -22.59 16.75
N MET A 152 -6.42 -21.49 17.47
CA MET A 152 -6.40 -20.14 16.88
C MET A 152 -5.31 -20.03 15.81
N TYR A 153 -4.10 -20.51 16.09
CA TYR A 153 -3.01 -20.54 15.11
C TYR A 153 -3.35 -21.39 13.88
N ALA A 154 -3.94 -22.57 14.07
CA ALA A 154 -4.33 -23.44 12.97
C ALA A 154 -5.36 -22.76 12.05
N VAL A 155 -6.36 -22.07 12.62
CA VAL A 155 -7.37 -21.32 11.85
C VAL A 155 -6.76 -20.16 11.08
N ILE A 156 -5.88 -19.36 11.71
CA ILE A 156 -5.23 -18.21 11.04
C ILE A 156 -4.30 -18.69 9.93
N ILE A 157 -3.54 -19.75 10.15
CA ILE A 157 -2.68 -20.35 9.12
C ILE A 157 -3.53 -20.84 7.95
N LEU A 158 -4.57 -21.63 8.21
CA LEU A 158 -5.47 -22.12 7.17
C LEU A 158 -6.04 -20.95 6.35
N PHE A 159 -6.49 -19.89 7.02
CA PHE A 159 -7.01 -18.71 6.35
C PHE A 159 -5.99 -17.99 5.51
N ALA A 160 -4.79 -17.75 6.05
CA ALA A 160 -3.70 -17.09 5.33
C ALA A 160 -3.33 -17.89 4.08
N LEU A 161 -3.20 -19.21 4.18
CA LEU A 161 -2.89 -20.07 3.06
C LEU A 161 -3.98 -20.03 1.98
N THR A 162 -5.25 -20.18 2.38
CA THR A 162 -6.41 -20.06 1.47
C THR A 162 -6.45 -18.70 0.77
N THR A 163 -6.15 -17.63 1.50
CA THR A 163 -6.14 -16.26 0.95
C THR A 163 -4.97 -16.07 -0.01
N ILE A 164 -3.78 -16.59 0.28
CA ILE A 164 -2.63 -16.55 -0.63
C ILE A 164 -2.92 -17.34 -1.91
N TRP A 165 -3.57 -18.50 -1.79
CA TRP A 165 -4.01 -19.26 -2.96
C TRP A 165 -4.97 -18.44 -3.83
N MET A 166 -6.00 -17.84 -3.22
CA MET A 166 -6.93 -16.95 -3.89
C MET A 166 -6.22 -15.78 -4.58
N ALA A 167 -5.30 -15.14 -3.88
CA ALA A 167 -4.51 -14.03 -4.40
C ALA A 167 -3.69 -14.44 -5.63
N ASN A 168 -3.03 -15.60 -5.61
CA ASN A 168 -2.27 -16.10 -6.76
C ASN A 168 -3.17 -16.40 -7.97
N VAL A 169 -4.36 -16.98 -7.74
CA VAL A 169 -5.34 -17.24 -8.81
C VAL A 169 -5.84 -15.94 -9.42
N ILE A 170 -6.19 -14.95 -8.59
CA ILE A 170 -6.64 -13.64 -9.07
C ILE A 170 -5.50 -12.94 -9.82
N ALA A 171 -4.28 -12.95 -9.29
CA ALA A 171 -3.12 -12.31 -9.88
C ALA A 171 -2.80 -12.90 -11.27
N THR A 172 -2.79 -14.23 -11.38
CA THR A 172 -2.57 -14.91 -12.66
C THR A 172 -3.70 -14.65 -13.66
N ALA A 173 -4.95 -14.58 -13.19
CA ALA A 173 -6.09 -14.22 -14.03
C ALA A 173 -5.98 -12.79 -14.58
N LEU A 174 -5.60 -11.83 -13.74
CA LEU A 174 -5.37 -10.45 -14.15
C LEU A 174 -4.20 -10.36 -15.13
N GLN A 175 -3.07 -11.02 -14.83
CA GLN A 175 -1.90 -11.01 -15.70
C GLN A 175 -2.19 -11.62 -17.07
N ALA A 176 -2.94 -12.73 -17.12
CA ALA A 176 -3.34 -13.36 -18.38
C ALA A 176 -4.20 -12.42 -19.25
N ARG A 177 -5.11 -11.66 -18.63
CA ARG A 177 -5.95 -10.68 -19.34
C ARG A 177 -5.15 -9.46 -19.79
N ILE A 178 -4.26 -8.95 -18.95
CA ILE A 178 -3.47 -7.75 -19.21
C ILE A 178 -2.37 -8.01 -20.24
N GLY A 179 -1.75 -9.21 -20.21
CA GLY A 179 -0.71 -9.63 -21.14
C GLY A 179 -1.13 -9.69 -22.61
N GLN A 180 -2.45 -9.69 -22.89
CA GLN A 180 -2.98 -9.62 -24.26
C GLN A 180 -2.89 -8.21 -24.87
N SER A 181 -2.64 -7.18 -24.07
CA SER A 181 -2.56 -5.78 -24.53
C SER A 181 -1.11 -5.38 -24.84
N PRO A 182 -0.85 -4.62 -25.93
CA PRO A 182 0.47 -4.04 -26.19
C PRO A 182 0.94 -3.03 -25.13
N ARG A 183 0.03 -2.55 -24.26
CA ARG A 183 0.34 -1.73 -23.07
C ARG A 183 0.23 -2.52 -21.76
N GLY A 184 0.28 -3.84 -21.82
CA GLY A 184 0.05 -4.72 -20.67
C GLY A 184 0.92 -4.37 -19.47
N ASP A 185 2.21 -4.14 -19.66
CA ASP A 185 3.16 -3.82 -18.57
C ASP A 185 2.82 -2.50 -17.85
N ASP A 186 2.49 -1.44 -18.60
CA ASP A 186 2.06 -0.16 -18.01
C ASP A 186 0.72 -0.30 -17.27
N ILE A 187 -0.20 -1.12 -17.81
CA ILE A 187 -1.52 -1.40 -17.22
C ILE A 187 -1.38 -2.21 -15.93
N SER A 188 -0.52 -3.24 -15.89
CA SER A 188 -0.32 -4.04 -14.69
C SER A 188 0.28 -3.21 -13.56
N LYS A 189 1.31 -2.40 -13.86
CA LYS A 189 1.91 -1.47 -12.89
C LYS A 189 0.91 -0.44 -12.40
N ALA A 190 0.06 0.13 -13.25
CA ALA A 190 -0.98 1.04 -12.79
C ALA A 190 -2.04 0.37 -11.92
N LEU A 191 -2.44 -0.86 -12.29
CA LEU A 191 -3.40 -1.63 -11.52
C LEU A 191 -2.84 -1.99 -10.14
N SER A 192 -1.53 -2.23 -10.02
CA SER A 192 -0.87 -2.46 -8.72
C SER A 192 -1.09 -1.28 -7.76
N TRP A 193 -0.94 -0.05 -8.24
CA TRP A 193 -1.24 1.17 -7.46
C TRP A 193 -2.73 1.31 -7.15
N ALA A 194 -3.62 0.91 -8.07
CA ALA A 194 -5.07 0.95 -7.86
C ALA A 194 -5.56 -0.07 -6.83
N MET A 195 -4.80 -1.13 -6.54
CA MET A 195 -5.16 -2.09 -5.50
C MET A 195 -5.13 -1.48 -4.09
N VAL A 196 -4.32 -0.44 -3.86
CA VAL A 196 -4.23 0.18 -2.53
C VAL A 196 -5.52 0.92 -2.16
N PRO A 197 -6.12 1.79 -2.99
CA PRO A 197 -7.46 2.33 -2.74
C PRO A 197 -8.52 1.25 -2.50
N ILE A 198 -8.48 0.16 -3.27
CA ILE A 198 -9.41 -0.98 -3.12
C ILE A 198 -9.25 -1.64 -1.75
N MET A 199 -8.02 -1.69 -1.21
CA MET A 199 -7.75 -2.14 0.16
C MET A 199 -8.23 -1.13 1.22
N PHE A 200 -7.95 0.14 0.96
CA PHE A 200 -8.03 1.20 1.94
C PHE A 200 -9.49 1.57 2.26
N ILE A 201 -10.36 1.64 1.25
CA ILE A 201 -11.77 2.02 1.48
C ILE A 201 -12.48 1.03 2.42
N PRO A 202 -12.46 -0.30 2.19
CA PRO A 202 -13.16 -1.24 3.06
C PRO A 202 -12.54 -1.32 4.45
N SER A 203 -11.20 -1.26 4.55
CA SER A 203 -10.51 -1.30 5.85
C SER A 203 -10.84 -0.08 6.70
N MET A 204 -10.76 1.13 6.12
CA MET A 204 -11.12 2.35 6.82
C MET A 204 -12.62 2.44 7.09
N GLY A 205 -13.46 1.97 6.17
CA GLY A 205 -14.90 1.92 6.38
C GLY A 205 -15.29 1.01 7.54
N ALA A 206 -14.65 -0.15 7.69
CA ALA A 206 -14.87 -1.01 8.84
C ALA A 206 -14.35 -0.40 10.15
N LEU A 207 -13.18 0.25 10.11
CA LEU A 207 -12.57 0.89 11.29
C LEU A 207 -13.39 2.08 11.81
N TYR A 208 -13.84 2.96 10.92
CA TYR A 208 -14.33 4.28 11.28
C TYR A 208 -15.81 4.52 11.03
N TRP A 209 -16.42 3.79 10.08
CA TRP A 209 -17.83 3.98 9.70
C TRP A 209 -18.70 2.75 9.91
N SER A 210 -18.23 1.73 10.63
CA SER A 210 -19.02 0.51 10.87
C SER A 210 -20.35 0.80 11.55
N SER A 211 -20.36 1.62 12.62
CA SER A 211 -21.58 2.04 13.31
C SER A 211 -22.56 2.78 12.39
N SER A 212 -22.04 3.72 11.59
CA SER A 212 -22.83 4.50 10.63
C SER A 212 -23.39 3.63 9.50
N LEU A 213 -22.60 2.68 8.99
CA LEU A 213 -23.03 1.73 7.95
C LEU A 213 -24.11 0.79 8.47
N VAL A 214 -23.98 0.31 9.71
CA VAL A 214 -25.00 -0.52 10.37
C VAL A 214 -26.29 0.28 10.57
N ALA A 215 -26.19 1.52 11.04
CA ALA A 215 -27.34 2.39 11.21
C ALA A 215 -28.07 2.69 9.89
N LEU A 216 -27.32 2.87 8.79
CA LEU A 216 -27.89 3.18 7.48
C LEU A 216 -28.47 1.96 6.77
N MET A 217 -27.74 0.84 6.75
CA MET A 217 -28.09 -0.34 5.96
C MET A 217 -28.90 -1.37 6.74
N GLY A 218 -29.01 -1.23 8.07
CA GLY A 218 -29.62 -2.22 8.95
C GLY A 218 -28.90 -3.58 8.94
N LEU A 219 -27.73 -3.65 8.30
CA LEU A 219 -26.92 -4.85 8.12
C LEU A 219 -25.47 -4.51 8.45
N GLU A 220 -24.86 -5.33 9.30
CA GLU A 220 -23.41 -5.38 9.41
C GLU A 220 -22.83 -5.96 8.11
N VAL A 221 -22.46 -5.09 7.16
CA VAL A 221 -21.85 -5.47 5.86
C VAL A 221 -20.63 -6.38 6.06
N SER A 222 -19.96 -6.24 7.20
CA SER A 222 -18.87 -7.08 7.67
C SER A 222 -19.23 -8.57 7.67
N VAL A 223 -20.47 -8.96 7.93
CA VAL A 223 -20.95 -10.33 8.11
C VAL A 223 -20.87 -11.19 6.85
N ILE A 224 -20.76 -10.56 5.67
CA ILE A 224 -20.66 -11.27 4.38
C ILE A 224 -19.20 -11.67 4.07
N LEU A 225 -18.23 -11.08 4.76
CA LEU A 225 -16.82 -11.23 4.43
C LEU A 225 -16.19 -12.46 5.09
N PRO A 226 -15.33 -13.22 4.39
CA PRO A 226 -14.62 -14.36 4.99
C PRO A 226 -13.79 -14.01 6.22
N SER A 227 -13.29 -12.77 6.29
CA SER A 227 -12.52 -12.26 7.43
C SER A 227 -13.33 -12.19 8.72
N THR A 228 -14.65 -11.94 8.65
CA THR A 228 -15.49 -11.87 9.85
C THR A 228 -15.88 -13.23 10.36
N TRP A 229 -16.16 -14.19 9.48
CA TRP A 229 -16.42 -15.57 9.90
C TRP A 229 -15.24 -16.14 10.68
N ILE A 230 -14.02 -15.77 10.28
CA ILE A 230 -12.80 -16.21 10.94
C ILE A 230 -12.56 -15.45 12.22
N ALA A 231 -12.77 -14.14 12.24
CA ALA A 231 -12.75 -13.36 13.47
C ALA A 231 -13.72 -13.92 14.52
N ASP A 232 -14.92 -14.30 14.09
CA ASP A 232 -15.93 -14.89 14.95
C ASP A 232 -15.48 -16.27 15.45
N VAL A 233 -14.97 -17.15 14.58
CA VAL A 233 -14.41 -18.46 15.00
C VAL A 233 -13.26 -18.29 16.00
N LEU A 234 -12.34 -17.34 15.76
CA LEU A 234 -11.22 -17.09 16.67
C LEU A 234 -11.68 -16.57 18.02
N THR A 235 -12.66 -15.66 18.02
CA THR A 235 -13.24 -15.15 19.26
C THR A 235 -14.03 -16.23 19.99
N TRP A 236 -14.72 -17.12 19.27
CA TRP A 236 -15.38 -18.29 19.85
C TRP A 236 -14.36 -19.24 20.51
N ILE A 237 -13.24 -19.53 19.84
CA ILE A 237 -12.17 -20.37 20.40
C ILE A 237 -11.58 -19.71 21.64
N SER A 238 -11.30 -18.41 21.60
CA SER A 238 -10.69 -17.70 22.73
C SER A 238 -11.61 -17.66 23.95
N VAL A 239 -12.91 -17.39 23.76
CA VAL A 239 -13.89 -17.35 24.84
C VAL A 239 -14.20 -18.75 25.39
N THR A 240 -14.38 -19.76 24.54
CA THR A 240 -14.67 -21.14 25.01
C THR A 240 -13.48 -21.82 25.69
N SER A 241 -12.26 -21.42 25.32
CA SER A 241 -11.01 -21.95 25.90
C SER A 241 -10.45 -21.05 27.01
N SER A 242 -11.22 -20.05 27.45
CA SER A 242 -10.85 -19.10 28.51
C SER A 242 -11.23 -19.61 29.90
N SER A 243 -10.71 -18.94 30.93
CA SER A 243 -11.13 -19.12 32.33
C SER A 243 -12.23 -18.14 32.76
N LEU A 244 -12.93 -17.48 31.81
CA LEU A 244 -13.95 -16.48 32.12
C LEU A 244 -15.19 -17.11 32.78
N PRO A 245 -15.88 -16.37 33.69
CA PRO A 245 -17.12 -16.84 34.27
C PRO A 245 -18.23 -16.96 33.22
N PRO A 246 -19.16 -17.94 33.35
CA PRO A 246 -20.21 -18.19 32.35
C PRO A 246 -21.11 -16.98 32.03
N SER A 247 -21.32 -16.08 33.00
CA SER A 247 -22.08 -14.84 32.80
C SER A 247 -21.41 -13.87 31.83
N SER A 248 -20.08 -13.74 31.88
CA SER A 248 -19.31 -12.91 30.95
C SER A 248 -19.32 -13.49 29.53
N ILE A 249 -19.28 -14.82 29.41
CA ILE A 249 -19.39 -15.52 28.12
C ILE A 249 -20.76 -15.25 27.47
N ALA A 250 -21.84 -15.33 28.23
CA ALA A 250 -23.20 -15.06 27.75
C ALA A 250 -23.37 -13.60 27.27
N ASN A 251 -22.77 -12.65 27.99
CA ASN A 251 -22.78 -11.24 27.60
C ASN A 251 -22.02 -11.03 26.27
N ILE A 252 -20.79 -11.54 26.16
CA ILE A 252 -20.02 -11.42 24.91
C ILE A 252 -20.81 -12.04 23.73
N GLN A 253 -21.48 -13.16 23.99
CA GLN A 253 -22.31 -13.83 23.00
C GLN A 253 -23.50 -13.00 22.51
N THR A 254 -24.18 -12.30 23.41
CA THR A 254 -25.37 -11.53 23.03
C THR A 254 -25.01 -10.21 22.34
N TYR A 255 -23.90 -9.58 22.71
CA TYR A 255 -23.53 -8.27 22.18
C TYR A 255 -22.68 -8.31 20.91
N TRP A 256 -21.81 -9.31 20.75
CA TRP A 256 -20.80 -9.28 19.68
C TRP A 256 -21.02 -10.34 18.61
N PHE A 257 -21.52 -11.54 18.94
CA PHE A 257 -21.68 -12.61 17.96
C PHE A 257 -23.02 -12.51 17.22
N GLN A 258 -22.96 -12.44 15.89
CA GLN A 258 -24.17 -12.53 15.07
C GLN A 258 -24.51 -13.97 14.68
N PHE A 259 -23.49 -14.81 14.51
CA PHE A 259 -23.64 -16.21 14.12
C PHE A 259 -23.23 -17.17 15.23
N SER A 260 -23.87 -18.34 15.21
CA SER A 260 -23.48 -19.46 16.04
C SER A 260 -22.08 -19.96 15.65
N PRO A 261 -21.31 -20.52 16.60
CA PRO A 261 -19.93 -20.96 16.33
C PRO A 261 -19.86 -22.00 15.20
N LEU A 262 -20.87 -22.88 15.13
CA LEU A 262 -20.97 -23.93 14.12
C LEU A 262 -21.24 -23.35 12.73
N LEU A 263 -22.09 -22.32 12.62
CA LEU A 263 -22.35 -21.66 11.35
C LEU A 263 -21.10 -20.96 10.83
N SER A 264 -20.39 -20.21 11.68
CA SER A 264 -19.15 -19.54 11.28
C SER A 264 -18.09 -20.55 10.82
N LEU A 265 -17.95 -21.68 11.52
CA LEU A 265 -17.03 -22.75 11.11
C LEU A 265 -17.42 -23.37 9.77
N VAL A 266 -18.71 -23.65 9.55
CA VAL A 266 -19.22 -24.17 8.28
C VAL A 266 -18.94 -23.19 7.13
N LEU A 267 -19.18 -21.89 7.34
CA LEU A 267 -18.89 -20.85 6.34
C LEU A 267 -17.40 -20.79 5.98
N VAL A 268 -16.50 -20.88 6.96
CA VAL A 268 -15.04 -20.92 6.73
C VAL A 268 -14.62 -22.17 5.96
N CYS A 269 -15.18 -23.33 6.29
CA CYS A 269 -14.93 -24.58 5.58
C CYS A 269 -15.42 -24.50 4.13
N ILE A 270 -16.65 -24.02 3.91
CA ILE A 270 -17.22 -23.84 2.56
C ILE A 270 -16.36 -22.88 1.75
N PHE A 271 -15.99 -21.72 2.33
CA PHE A 271 -15.12 -20.76 1.68
C PHE A 271 -13.79 -21.38 1.27
N THR A 272 -13.13 -22.10 2.18
CA THR A 272 -11.85 -22.75 1.91
C THR A 272 -11.98 -23.74 0.76
N VAL A 273 -12.94 -24.66 0.83
CA VAL A 273 -13.16 -25.65 -0.22
C VAL A 273 -13.50 -24.99 -1.56
N ALA A 274 -14.36 -23.97 -1.56
CA ALA A 274 -14.75 -23.25 -2.76
C ALA A 274 -13.55 -22.57 -3.43
N VAL A 275 -12.73 -21.84 -2.67
CA VAL A 275 -11.55 -21.14 -3.19
C VAL A 275 -10.54 -22.12 -3.79
N TYR A 276 -10.28 -23.26 -3.14
CA TYR A 276 -9.42 -24.30 -3.70
C TYR A 276 -10.00 -24.94 -4.97
N TYR A 277 -11.29 -25.29 -4.94
CA TYR A 277 -11.99 -25.91 -6.07
C TYR A 277 -12.03 -24.98 -7.30
N PHE A 278 -12.50 -23.75 -7.13
CA PHE A 278 -12.57 -22.77 -8.21
C PHE A 278 -11.19 -22.35 -8.69
N GLY A 279 -10.23 -22.17 -7.78
CA GLY A 279 -8.84 -21.88 -8.13
C GLY A 279 -8.23 -22.95 -9.02
N PHE A 280 -8.36 -24.23 -8.63
CA PHE A 280 -7.83 -25.35 -9.42
C PHE A 280 -8.52 -25.50 -10.78
N ARG A 281 -9.85 -25.29 -10.83
CA ARG A 281 -10.63 -25.37 -12.08
C ARG A 281 -10.31 -24.22 -13.03
N SER A 282 -10.09 -23.02 -12.50
CA SER A 282 -9.79 -21.82 -13.28
C SER A 282 -8.41 -21.85 -13.93
N ALA A 283 -7.43 -22.49 -13.27
CA ALA A 283 -6.02 -22.48 -13.70
C ALA A 283 -5.79 -22.95 -15.14
N ASP A 284 -6.59 -23.88 -15.66
CA ASP A 284 -6.47 -24.34 -17.06
C ASP A 284 -6.95 -23.30 -18.08
N ASN A 285 -7.96 -22.50 -17.72
CA ASN A 285 -8.53 -21.48 -18.62
C ASN A 285 -7.67 -20.21 -18.65
N LEU A 286 -6.96 -19.91 -17.56
CA LEU A 286 -6.18 -18.68 -17.41
C LEU A 286 -4.90 -18.68 -18.25
N TYR A 287 -4.29 -19.85 -18.49
CA TYR A 287 -3.08 -19.99 -19.29
C TYR A 287 -3.38 -20.52 -20.70
N THR A 288 -4.35 -19.92 -21.37
CA THR A 288 -4.48 -20.15 -22.81
C THR A 288 -3.34 -19.41 -23.51
N LEU A 289 -2.44 -20.19 -24.12
CA LEU A 289 -1.39 -19.75 -25.04
C LEU A 289 -2.04 -19.13 -26.30
N SER A 290 -2.79 -18.04 -26.16
CA SER A 290 -2.95 -17.12 -27.27
C SER A 290 -1.69 -16.26 -27.28
N SER A 291 -0.71 -16.68 -28.10
CA SER A 291 0.32 -15.81 -28.62
C SER A 291 -0.37 -14.65 -29.32
N GLY A 292 -0.72 -13.63 -28.53
CA GLY A 292 -1.47 -12.49 -29.00
C GLY A 292 -0.64 -11.75 -30.04
N LEU A 293 -1.03 -11.91 -31.30
CA LEU A 293 -0.69 -11.07 -32.46
C LEU A 293 -0.89 -9.55 -32.21
N GLY A 294 -1.41 -9.16 -31.03
CA GLY A 294 -1.56 -7.77 -30.58
C GLY A 294 -0.35 -7.14 -29.90
N SER A 295 0.80 -7.83 -29.77
CA SER A 295 2.01 -7.26 -29.15
C SER A 295 2.77 -6.24 -30.02
N GLN A 296 2.36 -6.03 -31.27
CA GLN A 296 2.92 -4.93 -32.05
C GLN A 296 2.44 -3.61 -31.44
N LYS A 297 3.40 -2.87 -30.88
CA LYS A 297 3.21 -1.51 -30.35
C LYS A 297 2.85 -0.59 -31.52
N VAL A 298 1.58 -0.58 -31.95
CA VAL A 298 1.10 0.31 -33.00
C VAL A 298 1.20 1.74 -32.47
N ILE A 299 2.21 2.47 -32.95
CA ILE A 299 2.44 3.87 -32.59
C ILE A 299 1.46 4.72 -33.39
N THR A 300 0.21 4.83 -32.93
CA THR A 300 -0.74 5.77 -33.53
C THR A 300 -0.37 7.20 -33.12
N VAL A 301 0.20 7.96 -34.05
CA VAL A 301 0.51 9.38 -33.85
C VAL A 301 -0.79 10.18 -34.05
N GLY A 302 -1.51 10.45 -32.95
CA GLY A 302 -2.68 11.31 -32.96
C GLY A 302 -2.33 12.81 -33.04
N LYS A 303 -3.33 13.64 -33.35
CA LYS A 303 -3.21 15.11 -33.34
C LYS A 303 -2.88 15.63 -31.93
N GLU A 304 -2.06 16.69 -31.85
CA GLU A 304 -1.72 17.31 -30.56
C GLU A 304 -2.94 18.01 -29.93
N ASN A 305 -3.20 17.69 -28.66
CA ASN A 305 -4.31 18.26 -27.89
C ASN A 305 -4.16 19.79 -27.70
N ILE A 306 -5.28 20.50 -27.56
CA ILE A 306 -5.33 21.97 -27.43
C ILE A 306 -4.55 22.45 -26.21
N ALA A 307 -4.68 21.78 -25.07
CA ALA A 307 -3.95 22.11 -23.84
C ALA A 307 -2.42 22.06 -24.05
N ILE A 308 -1.93 21.03 -24.73
CA ILE A 308 -0.51 20.85 -25.03
C ILE A 308 0.00 21.94 -25.98
N ARG A 309 -0.82 22.35 -26.96
CA ARG A 309 -0.49 23.47 -27.84
C ARG A 309 -0.46 24.80 -27.07
N GLY A 310 -1.37 25.00 -26.12
CA GLY A 310 -1.37 26.16 -25.22
C GLY A 310 -0.09 26.25 -24.41
N ILE A 311 0.33 25.14 -23.81
CA ILE A 311 1.59 25.03 -23.08
C ILE A 311 2.80 25.43 -23.95
N ARG A 312 2.89 24.89 -25.17
CA ARG A 312 4.00 25.22 -26.08
C ARG A 312 4.04 26.72 -26.42
N ARG A 313 2.87 27.36 -26.56
CA ARG A 313 2.79 28.81 -26.84
C ARG A 313 3.22 29.64 -25.64
N LEU A 314 2.84 29.26 -24.42
CA LEU A 314 3.14 30.02 -23.21
C LEU A 314 4.64 30.08 -22.88
N PHE A 315 5.37 29.00 -23.15
CA PHE A 315 6.81 28.87 -22.87
C PHE A 315 7.72 29.10 -24.08
N GLY A 316 7.16 29.51 -25.22
CA GLY A 316 7.88 29.75 -26.47
C GLY A 316 8.30 28.47 -27.22
N ALA A 317 8.76 28.66 -28.46
CA ALA A 317 8.97 27.54 -29.40
C ALA A 317 10.04 26.53 -28.98
N LYS A 318 11.18 26.98 -28.43
CA LYS A 318 12.31 26.09 -28.10
C LYS A 318 12.14 25.38 -26.76
N PHE A 319 11.90 26.14 -25.68
CA PHE A 319 11.74 25.60 -24.33
C PHE A 319 10.38 24.90 -24.16
N GLY A 320 9.32 25.43 -24.77
CA GLY A 320 8.00 24.80 -24.76
C GLY A 320 7.97 23.42 -25.41
N VAL A 321 8.85 23.10 -26.37
CA VAL A 321 8.97 21.73 -26.90
C VAL A 321 9.53 20.78 -25.86
N ILE A 322 10.61 21.14 -25.16
CA ILE A 322 11.24 20.32 -24.11
C ILE A 322 10.26 20.08 -22.95
N MET A 323 9.51 21.11 -22.57
CA MET A 323 8.53 20.98 -21.50
C MET A 323 7.36 20.09 -21.93
N VAL A 324 6.83 20.26 -23.15
CA VAL A 324 5.77 19.40 -23.68
C VAL A 324 6.22 17.95 -23.81
N THR A 325 7.45 17.68 -24.25
CA THR A 325 7.97 16.30 -24.30
C THR A 325 8.05 15.72 -22.91
N SER A 326 8.66 16.43 -21.95
CA SER A 326 8.74 15.99 -20.55
C SER A 326 7.35 15.70 -19.94
N PHE A 327 6.37 16.58 -20.17
CA PHE A 327 5.01 16.40 -19.70
C PHE A 327 4.34 15.19 -20.33
N LYS A 328 4.49 15.00 -21.65
CA LYS A 328 3.97 13.82 -22.36
C LYS A 328 4.65 12.53 -21.89
N ASP A 329 5.96 12.53 -21.70
CA ASP A 329 6.71 11.35 -21.29
C ASP A 329 6.27 10.88 -19.90
N TYR A 330 6.03 11.82 -18.99
CA TYR A 330 5.46 11.50 -17.68
C TYR A 330 4.04 10.94 -17.78
N THR A 331 3.13 11.65 -18.48
CA THR A 331 1.69 11.32 -18.54
C THR A 331 1.34 10.14 -19.44
N ARG A 332 2.22 9.75 -20.37
CA ARG A 332 2.00 8.57 -21.23
C ARG A 332 2.16 7.24 -20.48
N LYS A 333 2.98 7.21 -19.42
CA LYS A 333 3.15 6.01 -18.59
C LYS A 333 1.97 5.93 -17.62
N LEU A 334 1.11 4.93 -17.80
CA LEU A 334 -0.10 4.76 -16.99
C LEU A 334 0.23 4.62 -15.50
N GLN A 335 1.38 4.02 -15.17
CA GLN A 335 1.91 3.93 -13.80
C GLN A 335 2.04 5.30 -13.12
N ASN A 336 2.53 6.31 -13.83
CA ASN A 336 2.70 7.66 -13.27
C ASN A 336 1.34 8.33 -13.02
N VAL A 337 0.40 8.14 -13.96
CA VAL A 337 -0.99 8.63 -13.80
C VAL A 337 -1.66 7.94 -12.61
N ALA A 338 -1.45 6.63 -12.44
CA ALA A 338 -1.96 5.88 -11.29
C ALA A 338 -1.41 6.41 -9.97
N LYS A 339 -0.10 6.67 -9.88
CA LYS A 339 0.54 7.29 -8.69
C LYS A 339 -0.07 8.65 -8.35
N ILE A 340 -0.31 9.50 -9.35
CA ILE A 340 -1.00 10.78 -9.16
C ILE A 340 -2.41 10.58 -8.63
N SER A 341 -3.20 9.71 -9.28
CA SER A 341 -4.58 9.44 -8.86
C SER A 341 -4.65 8.88 -7.44
N TYR A 342 -3.66 8.06 -7.07
CA TYR A 342 -3.51 7.49 -5.75
C TYR A 342 -3.16 8.55 -4.69
N ALA A 343 -2.24 9.46 -4.98
CA ALA A 343 -1.90 10.57 -4.10
C ALA A 343 -3.12 11.46 -3.82
N VAL A 344 -3.87 11.79 -4.87
CA VAL A 344 -5.13 12.54 -4.75
C VAL A 344 -6.13 11.75 -3.91
N PHE A 345 -6.37 10.48 -4.23
CA PHE A 345 -7.29 9.62 -3.50
C PHE A 345 -7.00 9.59 -1.99
N LEU A 346 -5.75 9.30 -1.59
CA LEU A 346 -5.42 9.22 -0.17
C LEU A 346 -5.44 10.57 0.54
N SER A 347 -5.09 11.65 -0.15
CA SER A 347 -5.22 12.99 0.42
C SER A 347 -6.68 13.41 0.67
N LEU A 348 -7.62 12.90 -0.12
CA LEU A 348 -9.06 13.11 0.10
C LEU A 348 -9.60 12.28 1.27
N MET A 349 -8.98 11.13 1.55
CA MET A 349 -9.40 10.27 2.64
C MET A 349 -9.15 10.88 4.02
N ILE A 350 -8.06 11.64 4.20
CA ILE A 350 -7.74 12.24 5.51
C ILE A 350 -8.84 13.21 6.00
N PRO A 351 -9.26 14.23 5.22
CA PRO A 351 -10.38 15.09 5.61
C PRO A 351 -11.66 14.30 5.86
N LEU A 352 -11.93 13.28 5.03
CA LEU A 352 -13.13 12.46 5.15
C LEU A 352 -13.12 11.63 6.46
N LEU A 353 -11.97 11.12 6.88
CA LEU A 353 -11.78 10.41 8.15
C LEU A 353 -11.92 11.32 9.36
N LEU A 354 -11.43 12.55 9.28
CA LEU A 354 -11.52 13.48 10.40
C LEU A 354 -12.92 14.09 10.52
N ALA A 355 -13.61 14.34 9.40
CA ALA A 355 -14.95 14.91 9.38
C ALA A 355 -16.05 13.90 9.78
N PHE A 356 -15.90 12.62 9.41
CA PHE A 356 -16.92 11.59 9.67
C PHE A 356 -16.46 10.48 10.61
N GLY A 357 -15.22 10.52 11.08
CA GLY A 357 -14.69 9.52 12.00
C GLY A 357 -14.99 9.83 13.48
N PRO A 358 -14.51 8.98 14.40
CA PRO A 358 -14.74 9.11 15.83
C PRO A 358 -14.20 10.43 16.41
N PHE A 359 -13.16 11.00 15.78
CA PHE A 359 -12.61 12.30 16.17
C PHE A 359 -13.55 13.47 15.92
N ALA A 360 -14.51 13.35 15.01
CA ALA A 360 -15.48 14.41 14.70
C ALA A 360 -16.33 14.77 15.93
N ASN A 361 -16.60 13.81 16.81
CA ASN A 361 -17.48 13.99 17.98
C ASN A 361 -16.73 14.28 19.28
N ILE A 362 -15.41 14.09 19.32
CA ILE A 362 -14.61 14.18 20.56
C ILE A 362 -14.10 15.60 20.80
N VAL A 363 -13.79 16.34 19.73
CA VAL A 363 -13.16 17.67 19.83
C VAL A 363 -13.99 18.70 19.06
N ASN A 364 -15.00 19.30 19.70
CA ASN A 364 -15.75 20.44 19.15
C ASN A 364 -14.94 21.75 19.24
N ASP A 365 -13.66 21.71 18.92
CA ASP A 365 -12.83 22.91 18.84
C ASP A 365 -12.78 23.37 17.37
N PRO A 366 -13.30 24.59 17.06
CA PRO A 366 -13.37 25.12 15.71
C PRO A 366 -12.00 25.36 15.07
N ILE A 367 -10.90 25.29 15.83
CA ILE A 367 -9.53 25.49 15.34
C ILE A 367 -8.78 24.16 15.27
N PHE A 368 -8.94 23.28 16.25
CA PHE A 368 -8.17 22.03 16.33
C PHE A 368 -8.42 21.09 15.12
N ILE A 369 -9.68 20.82 14.79
CA ILE A 369 -10.03 19.90 13.68
C ILE A 369 -9.48 20.43 12.34
N PRO A 370 -9.71 21.72 11.97
CA PRO A 370 -9.15 22.30 10.76
C PRO A 370 -7.63 22.21 10.67
N VAL A 371 -6.93 22.57 11.76
CA VAL A 371 -5.47 22.53 11.81
C VAL A 371 -4.99 21.10 11.62
N MET A 372 -5.46 20.15 12.44
CA MET A 372 -5.03 18.76 12.35
C MET A 372 -5.33 18.14 10.97
N THR A 373 -6.47 18.48 10.37
CA THR A 373 -6.82 17.99 9.03
C THR A 373 -5.87 18.52 7.97
N CYS A 374 -5.59 19.83 7.99
CA CYS A 374 -4.68 20.43 7.02
C CYS A 374 -3.26 19.89 7.20
N LEU A 375 -2.78 19.75 8.44
CA LEU A 375 -1.45 19.23 8.71
C LEU A 375 -1.32 17.75 8.30
N ALA A 376 -2.29 16.90 8.65
CA ALA A 376 -2.30 15.49 8.28
C ALA A 376 -2.39 15.30 6.75
N MET A 377 -3.22 16.10 6.07
CA MET A 377 -3.27 16.14 4.61
C MET A 377 -1.93 16.56 4.01
N GLY A 378 -1.27 17.57 4.59
CA GLY A 378 0.06 18.01 4.19
C GLY A 378 1.12 16.93 4.35
N MET A 379 1.16 16.24 5.48
CA MET A 379 2.09 15.12 5.70
C MET A 379 1.87 14.00 4.67
N MET A 380 0.62 13.60 4.43
CA MET A 380 0.30 12.57 3.44
C MET A 380 0.74 12.98 2.03
N LEU A 381 0.44 14.21 1.62
CA LEU A 381 0.86 14.73 0.32
C LEU A 381 2.37 14.94 0.22
N GLY A 382 3.08 15.18 1.32
CA GLY A 382 4.54 15.16 1.36
C GLY A 382 5.11 13.77 1.09
N ILE A 383 4.55 12.72 1.71
CA ILE A 383 4.97 11.33 1.47
C ILE A 383 4.69 10.98 0.01
N PHE A 384 3.49 11.27 -0.49
CA PHE A 384 3.15 10.95 -1.87
C PHE A 384 3.86 11.83 -2.89
N GLY A 385 4.20 13.08 -2.57
CA GLY A 385 5.11 13.87 -3.38
C GLY A 385 6.44 13.14 -3.62
N GLY A 386 6.96 12.50 -2.57
CA GLY A 386 8.15 11.64 -2.68
C GLY A 386 7.94 10.38 -3.53
N VAL A 387 6.79 9.71 -3.45
CA VAL A 387 6.47 8.52 -4.26
C VAL A 387 6.17 8.85 -5.73
N VAL A 388 5.53 9.99 -5.97
CA VAL A 388 5.03 10.45 -7.28
C VAL A 388 6.12 11.16 -8.08
N PHE A 389 7.14 11.73 -7.44
CA PHE A 389 8.21 12.46 -8.13
C PHE A 389 9.61 11.95 -7.80
N GLY A 390 9.81 11.29 -6.66
CA GLY A 390 11.08 10.66 -6.29
C GLY A 390 11.36 9.41 -7.12
N GLY A 391 12.62 9.24 -7.50
CA GLY A 391 13.12 8.05 -8.19
C GLY A 391 12.64 7.86 -9.63
N ILE A 392 11.62 8.58 -10.11
CA ILE A 392 11.10 8.43 -11.48
C ILE A 392 12.23 8.67 -12.48
N GLY A 393 12.46 7.66 -13.32
CA GLY A 393 13.53 7.63 -14.32
C GLY A 393 13.71 8.99 -14.95
N LEU A 394 14.81 9.64 -14.59
CA LEU A 394 15.12 10.98 -15.06
C LEU A 394 15.32 10.94 -16.59
N LEU A 395 15.89 9.83 -17.07
CA LEU A 395 16.21 9.51 -18.45
C LEU A 395 15.93 8.04 -18.71
N ASP A 396 15.65 7.67 -19.97
CA ASP A 396 15.42 6.27 -20.33
C ASP A 396 16.75 5.50 -20.42
N SER A 397 17.85 6.16 -20.81
CA SER A 397 19.18 5.54 -20.94
C SER A 397 20.33 6.50 -20.58
N GLN A 398 21.51 5.91 -20.38
CA GLN A 398 22.76 6.66 -20.19
C GLN A 398 23.12 7.52 -21.41
N ASP A 399 22.81 7.05 -22.62
CA ASP A 399 23.10 7.79 -23.86
C ASP A 399 22.34 9.12 -23.93
N GLN A 400 21.09 9.14 -23.44
CA GLN A 400 20.31 10.38 -23.37
C GLN A 400 20.98 11.41 -22.44
N LEU A 401 21.62 10.96 -21.36
CA LEU A 401 22.36 11.85 -20.46
C LEU A 401 23.56 12.47 -21.19
N TRP A 402 24.27 11.67 -21.97
CA TRP A 402 25.41 12.13 -22.74
C TRP A 402 25.00 13.16 -23.79
N ILE A 403 23.90 12.93 -24.52
CA ILE A 403 23.35 13.89 -25.49
C ILE A 403 22.98 15.21 -24.81
N LEU A 404 22.37 15.15 -23.62
CA LEU A 404 22.00 16.35 -22.85
C LEU A 404 23.23 17.15 -22.42
N LYS A 405 24.28 16.47 -21.95
CA LYS A 405 25.55 17.10 -21.53
C LYS A 405 26.30 17.75 -22.69
N SER A 406 26.27 17.13 -23.87
CA SER A 406 26.90 17.65 -25.09
C SER A 406 26.20 18.91 -25.64
N SER A 407 24.99 19.23 -25.16
CA SER A 407 24.25 20.41 -25.60
C SER A 407 24.46 21.62 -24.68
N PRO A 408 24.58 22.85 -25.22
CA PRO A 408 24.84 24.05 -24.43
C PRO A 408 23.69 24.35 -23.46
N ASN A 409 23.98 24.28 -22.16
CA ASN A 409 23.01 24.38 -21.06
C ASN A 409 21.88 23.34 -21.15
N GLY A 410 22.15 22.15 -21.71
CA GLY A 410 21.16 21.09 -21.88
C GLY A 410 20.58 20.59 -20.57
N VAL A 411 21.47 20.27 -19.61
CA VAL A 411 21.10 19.72 -18.30
C VAL A 411 20.20 20.69 -17.51
N SER A 412 20.60 21.96 -17.41
CA SER A 412 19.85 22.97 -16.67
C SER A 412 18.48 23.25 -17.30
N LYS A 413 18.40 23.36 -18.63
CA LYS A 413 17.12 23.52 -19.35
C LYS A 413 16.22 22.29 -19.20
N PHE A 414 16.80 21.09 -19.24
CA PHE A 414 16.04 19.86 -19.06
C PHE A 414 15.45 19.75 -17.65
N ILE A 415 16.26 19.97 -16.62
CA ILE A 415 15.78 19.97 -15.22
C ILE A 415 14.72 21.05 -15.02
N ALA A 416 14.93 22.26 -15.51
CA ALA A 416 13.94 23.33 -15.41
C ALA A 416 12.62 22.96 -16.10
N ALA A 417 12.68 22.37 -17.30
CA ALA A 417 11.50 21.88 -18.01
C ALA A 417 10.78 20.76 -17.24
N ARG A 418 11.54 19.84 -16.63
CA ARG A 418 11.00 18.72 -15.84
C ARG A 418 10.29 19.21 -14.59
N VAL A 419 10.97 20.05 -13.81
CA VAL A 419 10.41 20.71 -12.63
C VAL A 419 9.14 21.44 -13.01
N LEU A 420 9.17 22.30 -14.03
CA LEU A 420 8.00 23.07 -14.43
C LEU A 420 6.83 22.17 -14.90
N SER A 421 7.12 21.09 -15.62
CA SER A 421 6.09 20.10 -16.00
C SER A 421 5.45 19.42 -14.78
N TYR A 422 6.24 19.13 -13.74
CA TYR A 422 5.74 18.55 -12.50
C TYR A 422 4.99 19.56 -11.65
N ILE A 423 5.41 20.83 -11.64
CA ILE A 423 4.70 21.93 -10.97
C ILE A 423 3.27 22.05 -11.53
N MET A 424 3.11 21.97 -12.85
CA MET A 424 1.80 21.98 -13.48
C MET A 424 0.92 20.81 -13.02
N LEU A 425 1.47 19.59 -12.94
CA LEU A 425 0.75 18.44 -12.40
C LEU A 425 0.44 18.61 -10.89
N GLY A 426 1.40 19.16 -10.14
CA GLY A 426 1.26 19.45 -8.71
C GLY A 426 0.14 20.42 -8.40
N SER A 427 -0.15 21.37 -9.29
CA SER A 427 -1.29 22.28 -9.14
C SER A 427 -2.63 21.53 -9.12
N ILE A 428 -2.80 20.51 -9.96
CA ILE A 428 -4.02 19.68 -10.00
C ILE A 428 -4.11 18.85 -8.71
N ILE A 429 -3.00 18.24 -8.29
CA ILE A 429 -2.90 17.42 -7.09
C ILE A 429 -3.16 18.25 -5.82
N ALA A 430 -2.79 19.53 -5.80
CA ALA A 430 -3.04 20.42 -4.67
C ALA A 430 -4.48 20.94 -4.62
N THR A 431 -5.03 21.30 -5.79
CA THR A 431 -6.33 21.97 -5.87
C THR A 431 -7.46 21.03 -5.48
N ILE A 432 -7.46 19.79 -5.96
CA ILE A 432 -8.56 18.85 -5.72
C ILE A 432 -8.75 18.58 -4.20
N PRO A 433 -7.70 18.18 -3.43
CA PRO A 433 -7.84 17.93 -2.00
C PRO A 433 -8.07 19.20 -1.19
N GLY A 434 -7.46 20.32 -1.57
CA GLY A 434 -7.66 21.60 -0.88
C GLY A 434 -9.10 22.12 -0.99
N VAL A 435 -9.69 22.08 -2.19
CA VAL A 435 -11.10 22.43 -2.39
C VAL A 435 -12.02 21.45 -1.68
N PHE A 436 -11.74 20.15 -1.76
CA PHE A 436 -12.55 19.12 -1.11
C PHE A 436 -12.56 19.28 0.41
N ALA A 437 -11.39 19.46 1.03
CA ALA A 437 -11.27 19.71 2.47
C ALA A 437 -11.99 21.00 2.88
N GLY A 438 -11.87 22.05 2.05
CA GLY A 438 -12.55 23.33 2.25
C GLY A 438 -14.07 23.22 2.27
N ILE A 439 -14.65 22.50 1.29
CA ILE A 439 -16.09 22.25 1.23
C ILE A 439 -16.54 21.39 2.40
N LEU A 440 -15.80 20.31 2.69
CA LEU A 440 -16.15 19.35 3.72
C LEU A 440 -16.14 19.96 5.13
N LEU A 441 -15.15 20.81 5.42
CA LEU A 441 -15.00 21.48 6.70
C LEU A 441 -15.65 22.87 6.74
N GLN A 442 -16.41 23.24 5.70
CA GLN A 442 -17.14 24.51 5.62
C GLN A 442 -16.27 25.77 5.80
N PHE A 443 -15.08 25.77 5.21
CA PHE A 443 -14.17 26.92 5.24
C PHE A 443 -14.68 28.07 4.36
N ASP A 444 -14.31 29.30 4.76
CA ASP A 444 -14.47 30.48 3.92
C ASP A 444 -13.51 30.44 2.73
N LEU A 445 -13.85 31.18 1.66
CA LEU A 445 -13.07 31.17 0.42
C LEU A 445 -11.60 31.54 0.64
N ALA A 446 -11.29 32.45 1.57
CA ALA A 446 -9.91 32.85 1.83
C ALA A 446 -9.12 31.70 2.48
N THR A 447 -9.70 30.99 3.45
CA THR A 447 -9.05 29.81 4.04
C THR A 447 -8.87 28.69 3.02
N ILE A 448 -9.84 28.46 2.12
CA ILE A 448 -9.69 27.46 1.05
C ILE A 448 -8.47 27.78 0.18
N VAL A 449 -8.30 29.05 -0.22
CA VAL A 449 -7.13 29.49 -1.00
C VAL A 449 -5.83 29.26 -0.22
N ILE A 450 -5.79 29.57 1.07
CA ILE A 450 -4.60 29.35 1.91
C ILE A 450 -4.28 27.85 2.03
N VAL A 451 -5.28 26.99 2.20
CA VAL A 451 -5.10 25.53 2.24
C VAL A 451 -4.55 25.01 0.91
N ILE A 452 -5.07 25.49 -0.23
CA ILE A 452 -4.53 25.13 -1.55
C ILE A 452 -3.06 25.55 -1.67
N LEU A 453 -2.72 26.77 -1.27
CA LEU A 453 -1.34 27.27 -1.31
C LEU A 453 -0.41 26.47 -0.39
N TYR A 454 -0.87 26.11 0.81
CA TYR A 454 -0.15 25.26 1.74
C TYR A 454 0.13 23.88 1.13
N VAL A 455 -0.90 23.20 0.65
CA VAL A 455 -0.76 21.89 0.01
C VAL A 455 0.15 21.96 -1.21
N TYR A 456 -0.03 22.97 -2.04
CA TYR A 456 0.79 23.20 -3.21
C TYR A 456 2.27 23.38 -2.82
N SER A 457 2.57 24.18 -1.79
CA SER A 457 3.92 24.37 -1.28
C SER A 457 4.58 23.05 -0.85
N ILE A 458 3.80 22.15 -0.22
CA ILE A 458 4.31 20.83 0.16
C ILE A 458 4.62 19.97 -1.06
N ILE A 459 3.76 19.97 -2.06
CA ILE A 459 4.00 19.22 -3.30
C ILE A 459 5.21 19.79 -4.05
N MET A 460 5.37 21.11 -4.07
CA MET A 460 6.55 21.80 -4.60
C MET A 460 7.84 21.32 -3.91
N SER A 461 7.82 21.18 -2.58
CA SER A 461 8.91 20.59 -1.81
C SER A 461 9.25 19.19 -2.32
N GLY A 462 8.26 18.31 -2.44
CA GLY A 462 8.45 16.95 -2.95
C GLY A 462 9.01 16.91 -4.37
N ILE A 463 8.57 17.82 -5.25
CA ILE A 463 9.08 17.94 -6.63
C ILE A 463 10.54 18.37 -6.63
N PHE A 464 10.90 19.43 -5.90
CA PHE A 464 12.27 19.94 -5.88
C PHE A 464 13.25 18.94 -5.27
N ILE A 465 12.87 18.33 -4.13
CA ILE A 465 13.66 17.29 -3.48
C ILE A 465 13.78 16.07 -4.40
N GLY A 466 12.68 15.60 -4.98
CA GLY A 466 12.65 14.41 -5.84
C GLY A 466 13.49 14.58 -7.11
N VAL A 467 13.33 15.70 -7.82
CA VAL A 467 14.13 16.00 -9.02
C VAL A 467 15.59 16.26 -8.64
N GLY A 468 15.86 16.92 -7.52
CA GLY A 468 17.22 17.16 -7.04
C GLY A 468 17.97 15.86 -6.70
N ILE A 469 17.35 14.95 -5.92
CA ILE A 469 17.96 13.66 -5.56
C ILE A 469 18.14 12.77 -6.79
N THR A 470 17.17 12.74 -7.70
CA THR A 470 17.32 11.99 -8.96
C THR A 470 18.39 12.59 -9.86
N ALA A 471 18.65 13.90 -9.82
CA ALA A 471 19.81 14.50 -10.48
C ALA A 471 21.14 14.12 -9.78
N PHE A 472 21.13 13.95 -8.45
CA PHE A 472 22.30 13.49 -7.68
C PHE A 472 22.70 12.04 -7.96
N ASN A 473 21.70 11.18 -8.21
CA ASN A 473 21.83 9.75 -8.44
C ASN A 473 20.84 9.34 -9.54
N PRO A 474 21.19 9.49 -10.84
CA PRO A 474 20.27 9.27 -11.94
C PRO A 474 19.75 7.83 -11.95
N SER A 475 18.43 7.68 -11.85
CA SER A 475 17.72 6.43 -12.12
C SER A 475 17.30 6.39 -13.59
N TYR A 476 17.46 5.23 -14.21
CA TYR A 476 16.97 4.94 -15.56
C TYR A 476 15.56 4.31 -15.50
N GLU A 477 14.97 3.97 -16.65
CA GLU A 477 13.58 3.50 -16.76
C GLU A 477 13.22 2.28 -15.88
N ASP A 478 14.23 1.57 -15.36
CA ASP A 478 14.03 0.45 -14.46
C ASP A 478 13.60 0.88 -13.04
N SER A 479 12.29 0.81 -12.79
CA SER A 479 11.68 1.03 -11.47
C SER A 479 12.06 -0.03 -10.43
N SER A 480 12.72 -1.13 -10.83
CA SER A 480 13.27 -2.13 -9.91
C SER A 480 14.72 -1.86 -9.51
N SER A 481 15.35 -0.84 -10.10
CA SER A 481 16.72 -0.47 -9.77
C SER A 481 16.86 -0.01 -8.32
N GLY A 482 17.99 -0.37 -7.68
CA GLY A 482 18.30 0.09 -6.32
C GLY A 482 18.33 1.62 -6.22
N ALA A 483 18.74 2.31 -7.28
CA ALA A 483 18.73 3.77 -7.36
C ALA A 483 17.31 4.35 -7.28
N PHE A 484 16.32 3.74 -7.96
CA PHE A 484 14.91 4.15 -7.85
C PHE A 484 14.42 4.09 -6.40
N VAL A 485 14.67 2.98 -5.72
CA VAL A 485 14.23 2.75 -4.33
C VAL A 485 14.90 3.74 -3.38
N VAL A 486 16.22 3.89 -3.47
CA VAL A 486 17.00 4.80 -2.62
C VAL A 486 16.55 6.25 -2.82
N ASN A 487 16.38 6.69 -4.07
CA ASN A 487 15.94 8.04 -4.38
C ASN A 487 14.53 8.33 -3.86
N THR A 488 13.61 7.37 -4.02
CA THR A 488 12.24 7.50 -3.51
C THR A 488 12.23 7.62 -1.99
N ILE A 489 12.92 6.71 -1.30
CA ILE A 489 13.02 6.71 0.17
C ILE A 489 13.67 8.00 0.67
N ALA A 490 14.78 8.42 0.08
CA ALA A 490 15.46 9.66 0.46
C ALA A 490 14.57 10.89 0.24
N THR A 491 13.81 10.92 -0.86
CA THR A 491 12.85 12.01 -1.13
C THR A 491 11.77 12.07 -0.06
N ILE A 492 11.19 10.91 0.32
CA ILE A 492 10.18 10.84 1.37
C ILE A 492 10.75 11.31 2.70
N PHE A 493 11.91 10.79 3.13
CA PHE A 493 12.50 11.16 4.42
C PHE A 493 12.84 12.64 4.51
N ILE A 494 13.49 13.20 3.50
CA ILE A 494 13.87 14.62 3.52
C ILE A 494 12.61 15.51 3.49
N THR A 495 11.60 15.14 2.70
CA THR A 495 10.33 15.88 2.69
C THR A 495 9.65 15.81 4.05
N MET A 496 9.63 14.65 4.72
CA MET A 496 9.05 14.50 6.05
C MET A 496 9.79 15.31 7.11
N ILE A 497 11.13 15.29 7.11
CA ILE A 497 11.92 16.10 8.05
C ILE A 497 11.64 17.58 7.83
N ALA A 498 11.65 18.05 6.58
CA ALA A 498 11.36 19.44 6.25
C ALA A 498 9.95 19.86 6.69
N LEU A 499 8.96 18.98 6.52
CA LEU A 499 7.60 19.22 7.03
C LEU A 499 7.55 19.25 8.54
N ILE A 500 8.12 18.27 9.26
CA ILE A 500 8.11 18.24 10.72
C ILE A 500 8.72 19.53 11.30
N VAL A 501 9.84 19.99 10.72
CA VAL A 501 10.49 21.26 11.11
C VAL A 501 9.57 22.47 10.92
N GLY A 502 8.79 22.51 9.84
CA GLY A 502 7.80 23.57 9.62
C GLY A 502 6.54 23.42 10.48
N LEU A 503 6.08 22.19 10.71
CA LEU A 503 4.86 21.88 11.44
C LEU A 503 4.95 22.34 12.90
N ILE A 504 6.09 22.19 13.56
CA ILE A 504 6.28 22.59 14.97
C ILE A 504 5.90 24.07 15.20
N PRO A 505 6.53 25.06 14.53
CA PRO A 505 6.19 26.46 14.72
C PRO A 505 4.78 26.78 14.20
N GLY A 506 4.31 26.11 13.14
CA GLY A 506 2.93 26.27 12.65
C GLY A 506 1.88 25.86 13.68
N VAL A 507 2.03 24.70 14.32
CA VAL A 507 1.13 24.21 15.38
C VAL A 507 1.16 25.15 16.58
N VAL A 508 2.35 25.58 17.02
CA VAL A 508 2.48 26.52 18.15
C VAL A 508 1.74 27.83 17.83
N MET A 509 1.89 28.37 16.62
CA MET A 509 1.19 29.58 16.20
C MET A 509 -0.33 29.37 16.15
N ALA A 510 -0.80 28.24 15.62
CA ALA A 510 -2.21 27.91 15.56
C ALA A 510 -2.85 27.85 16.96
N ILE A 511 -2.17 27.21 17.92
CA ILE A 511 -2.66 27.07 19.30
C ILE A 511 -2.62 28.40 20.04
N THR A 512 -1.52 29.15 19.92
CA THR A 512 -1.31 30.38 20.71
C THR A 512 -2.12 31.58 20.20
N GLN A 513 -2.30 31.69 18.89
CA GLN A 513 -2.95 32.85 18.27
C GLN A 513 -4.34 32.54 17.72
N GLY A 514 -4.71 31.26 17.60
CA GLY A 514 -5.99 30.84 17.04
C GLY A 514 -6.17 31.16 15.55
N VAL A 515 -5.07 31.42 14.81
CA VAL A 515 -5.13 31.79 13.39
C VAL A 515 -4.57 30.68 12.51
N LEU A 516 -5.45 30.04 11.74
CA LEU A 516 -5.10 28.92 10.85
C LEU A 516 -4.20 29.36 9.68
N GLY A 517 -4.51 30.48 9.04
CA GLY A 517 -3.84 30.90 7.81
C GLY A 517 -2.31 31.08 7.95
N PRO A 518 -1.85 31.96 8.86
CA PRO A 518 -0.44 32.16 9.14
C PRO A 518 0.26 30.88 9.59
N ALA A 519 -0.38 30.06 10.42
CA ALA A 519 0.15 28.78 10.87
C ALA A 519 0.46 27.84 9.70
N LEU A 520 -0.46 27.71 8.74
CA LEU A 520 -0.25 26.90 7.54
C LEU A 520 0.89 27.47 6.67
N THR A 521 0.93 28.79 6.45
CA THR A 521 2.01 29.39 5.66
C THR A 521 3.38 29.16 6.30
N LEU A 522 3.49 29.32 7.62
CA LEU A 522 4.74 29.09 8.35
C LEU A 522 5.18 27.62 8.25
N ALA A 523 4.22 26.69 8.34
CA ALA A 523 4.50 25.26 8.20
C ALA A 523 4.97 24.86 6.80
N ALA A 524 4.55 25.58 5.76
CA ALA A 524 4.88 25.26 4.38
C ALA A 524 6.26 25.78 3.92
N ILE A 525 6.85 26.78 4.58
CA ILE A 525 8.05 27.50 4.10
C ILE A 525 9.32 26.63 4.02
N PRO A 526 9.68 25.81 5.04
CA PRO A 526 10.96 25.10 5.03
C PRO A 526 11.11 24.12 3.86
N GLY A 527 10.02 23.47 3.46
CA GLY A 527 10.01 22.46 2.40
C GLY A 527 10.58 22.95 1.07
N PRO A 528 9.93 23.91 0.38
CA PRO A 528 10.41 24.45 -0.89
C PRO A 528 11.82 25.03 -0.82
N ILE A 529 12.22 25.65 0.29
CA ILE A 529 13.56 26.23 0.45
C ILE A 529 14.61 25.11 0.45
N ILE A 530 14.44 24.10 1.31
CA ILE A 530 15.34 22.94 1.37
C ILE A 530 15.35 22.22 0.03
N GLY A 531 14.17 22.02 -0.57
CA GLY A 531 14.04 21.39 -1.87
C GLY A 531 14.78 22.14 -2.97
N LEU A 532 14.68 23.48 -3.02
CA LEU A 532 15.37 24.30 -4.01
C LEU A 532 16.90 24.20 -3.88
N VAL A 533 17.42 24.19 -2.64
CA VAL A 533 18.85 23.97 -2.40
C VAL A 533 19.30 22.61 -2.93
N ILE A 534 18.55 21.54 -2.65
CA ILE A 534 18.86 20.18 -3.13
C ILE A 534 18.76 20.10 -4.66
N LEU A 535 17.77 20.76 -5.26
CA LEU A 535 17.60 20.83 -6.72
C LEU A 535 18.78 21.52 -7.40
N LEU A 536 19.22 22.67 -6.87
CA LEU A 536 20.38 23.39 -7.40
C LEU A 536 21.65 22.56 -7.27
N ALA A 537 21.89 21.97 -6.10
CA ALA A 537 23.06 21.13 -5.87
C ALA A 537 23.07 19.88 -6.77
N GLY A 538 21.90 19.25 -6.97
CA GLY A 538 21.74 18.10 -7.86
C GLY A 538 21.97 18.47 -9.32
N THR A 539 21.48 19.64 -9.76
CA THR A 539 21.70 20.18 -11.11
C THR A 539 23.19 20.44 -11.36
N ILE A 540 23.89 21.03 -10.40
CA ILE A 540 25.33 21.30 -10.48
C ILE A 540 26.10 19.97 -10.58
N LYS A 541 25.80 19.01 -9.70
CA LYS A 541 26.47 17.70 -9.72
C LYS A 541 26.23 16.97 -11.03
N LEU A 542 25.00 16.94 -11.54
CA LEU A 542 24.69 16.27 -12.80
C LEU A 542 25.46 16.88 -13.97
N ASN A 543 25.71 18.19 -13.94
CA ASN A 543 26.48 18.90 -14.97
C ASN A 543 27.99 18.61 -14.87
N ILE A 544 28.52 18.40 -13.66
CA ILE A 544 29.95 18.18 -13.42
C ILE A 544 30.35 16.70 -13.54
N SER A 545 29.47 15.76 -13.15
CA SER A 545 29.87 14.36 -13.05
C SER A 545 30.30 13.80 -14.40
N GLU A 546 31.49 13.23 -14.50
CA GLU A 546 31.86 12.41 -15.65
C GLU A 546 31.01 11.14 -15.64
N VAL A 547 30.59 10.67 -16.82
CA VAL A 547 29.89 9.39 -16.94
C VAL A 547 30.96 8.32 -16.73
N VAL A 548 30.98 7.70 -15.55
CA VAL A 548 31.82 6.52 -15.25
C VAL A 548 31.04 5.26 -15.59
#